data_AF-A0AAP6Y4G3-F1
#
_entry.id   AF-A0AAP6Y4G3-F1
#
_cell.length_a   1.000
_cell.length_b   1.000
_cell.length_c   1.000
_cell.angle_alpha   90.00
_cell.angle_beta   90.00
_cell.angle_gamma   90.00
#
_symmetry.space_group_name_H-M   'P 1'
#
loop_
_entity.id
_entity.type
_entity.pdbx_description
1 polymer ?
#
loop_
_entity_poly.entity_id
_entity_poly.type
_entity_poly.pdbx_seq_one_letter_code
_entity_poly.pdbx_strand_id
1 'polypeptide(L)' 'MKKLLLQISGVLFILLGLFFAIVPGPSIIFFMAGLLCFSFYYPKARHYLSLCQKALTKSCAYLDKKLAR' A
#
# COMPACT_ATOMS: atom_id res chain seq x y z
N MET A 1 7.74 -9.09 -21.16
CA MET A 1 7.38 -10.08 -20.12
C MET A 1 7.37 -9.49 -18.71
N LYS A 2 8.52 -9.03 -18.17
CA LYS A 2 8.65 -8.62 -16.74
C LYS A 2 7.76 -7.43 -16.33
N LYS A 3 7.61 -6.43 -17.22
CA LYS A 3 6.73 -5.26 -17.02
C LYS A 3 5.26 -5.64 -16.82
N LEU A 4 4.73 -6.46 -17.74
CA LEU A 4 3.34 -6.88 -17.70
C LEU A 4 3.03 -7.72 -16.46
N LEU A 5 3.92 -8.62 -16.07
CA LEU A 5 3.76 -9.43 -14.85
C LEU A 5 3.64 -8.57 -13.59
N LEU A 6 4.51 -7.57 -13.44
CA LEU A 6 4.49 -6.63 -12.30
C LEU A 6 3.26 -5.70 -12.33
N GLN A 7 2.81 -5.34 -13.52
CA GLN A 7 1.61 -4.51 -13.69
C GLN A 7 0.35 -5.30 -13.34
N ILE A 8 0.25 -6.55 -13.80
CA ILE A 8 -0.86 -7.47 -13.48
C ILE A 8 -0.85 -7.80 -11.98
N SER A 9 0.32 -8.12 -11.40
CA SER A 9 0.42 -8.38 -9.96
C SER A 9 0.04 -7.15 -9.14
N GLY A 10 0.44 -5.95 -9.56
CA GLY A 10 0.06 -4.68 -8.93
C GLY A 10 -1.45 -4.46 -8.93
N VAL A 11 -2.12 -4.67 -10.07
CA VAL A 11 -3.60 -4.59 -10.18
C VAL A 11 -4.25 -5.63 -9.26
N LEU A 12 -3.74 -6.86 -9.25
CA LEU A 12 -4.29 -7.96 -8.46
C LEU A 12 -4.20 -7.68 -6.95
N PHE A 13 -3.08 -7.11 -6.48
CA PHE A 13 -2.93 -6.68 -5.10
C PHE A 13 -3.83 -5.49 -4.72
N ILE A 14 -4.08 -4.55 -5.62
CA ILE A 14 -5.05 -3.46 -5.38
C ILE A 14 -6.48 -4.00 -5.29
N LEU A 15 -6.86 -4.93 -6.16
CA LEU A 15 -8.17 -5.61 -6.11
C LEU A 15 -8.34 -6.39 -4.79
N LEU A 16 -7.32 -7.13 -4.37
CA LEU A 16 -7.31 -7.79 -3.07
C LEU A 16 -7.42 -6.77 -1.93
N GLY A 17 -6.68 -5.66 -1.99
CA GLY A 17 -6.78 -4.59 -1.00
C GLY A 17 -8.19 -4.02 -0.89
N LEU A 18 -8.90 -3.86 -2.01
CA LEU A 18 -10.28 -3.42 -2.05
C LEU A 18 -11.23 -4.45 -1.42
N PHE A 19 -11.01 -5.73 -1.71
CA PHE A 19 -11.77 -6.83 -1.11
C PHE A 19 -11.59 -6.88 0.42
N PHE A 20 -10.35 -6.77 0.89
CA PHE A 20 -9.99 -6.68 2.32
C PHE A 20 -10.31 -5.32 2.95
N ALA A 21 -10.80 -4.34 2.20
CA ALA A 21 -11.35 -3.11 2.77
C ALA A 21 -12.80 -3.33 3.21
N ILE A 22 -13.52 -4.23 2.53
CA ILE A 22 -14.89 -4.64 2.87
C ILE A 22 -14.87 -5.73 3.94
N VAL A 23 -14.00 -6.71 3.80
CA VAL A 23 -13.77 -7.74 4.82
C VAL A 23 -12.78 -7.17 5.84
N PRO A 24 -13.09 -7.09 7.16
CA PRO A 24 -12.19 -6.50 8.14
C PRO A 24 -10.87 -7.29 8.21
N GLY A 25 -9.88 -6.80 7.46
CA GLY A 25 -8.56 -7.42 7.30
C GLY A 25 -7.51 -6.37 6.92
N PRO A 26 -6.24 -6.77 6.76
CA PRO A 26 -5.13 -5.83 6.54
C PRO A 26 -5.08 -5.30 5.10
N SER A 27 -6.13 -4.62 4.64
CA SER A 27 -6.24 -4.00 3.31
C SER A 27 -5.09 -3.06 2.97
N ILE A 28 -4.65 -2.26 3.94
CA ILE A 28 -3.57 -1.28 3.76
C ILE A 28 -2.27 -1.94 3.28
N ILE A 29 -1.97 -3.16 3.76
CA ILE A 29 -0.76 -3.90 3.36
C ILE A 29 -0.85 -4.31 1.89
N PHE A 30 -2.01 -4.77 1.44
CA PHE A 30 -2.23 -5.14 0.04
C PHE A 30 -2.18 -3.94 -0.90
N PHE A 31 -2.74 -2.80 -0.51
CA PHE A 31 -2.60 -1.56 -1.27
C PHE A 31 -1.15 -1.09 -1.37
N MET A 32 -0.38 -1.20 -0.28
CA MET A 32 1.05 -0.88 -0.27
C MET A 32 1.86 -1.81 -1.17
N ALA A 33 1.60 -3.12 -1.13
CA ALA A 33 2.25 -4.10 -2.00
C ALA A 33 1.92 -3.84 -3.49
N GLY A 34 0.66 -3.52 -3.80
CA GLY A 34 0.24 -3.15 -5.16
C GLY A 34 0.96 -1.91 -5.67
N LEU A 35 1.00 -0.83 -4.88
CA LEU A 35 1.75 0.38 -5.23
C LEU A 35 3.26 0.11 -5.35
N LEU A 36 3.82 -0.81 -4.55
CA LEU A 36 5.23 -1.19 -4.62
C LEU A 36 5.56 -1.82 -5.97
N CYS A 37 4.69 -2.71 -6.46
CA CYS A 37 4.80 -3.26 -7.80
C CYS A 37 4.81 -2.16 -8.88
N PHE A 38 3.93 -1.16 -8.77
CA PHE A 38 3.90 -0.04 -9.72
C PHE A 38 5.10 0.92 -9.60
N SER A 39 5.65 1.08 -8.40
CA SER A 39 6.79 1.96 -8.10
C SER A 39 8.06 1.61 -8.89
N PHE A 40 8.23 0.34 -9.29
CA PHE A 40 9.39 -0.08 -10.11
C PHE A 40 9.39 0.52 -11.52
N TYR A 41 8.22 0.81 -12.09
CA TYR A 41 8.10 1.27 -13.47
C TYR A 41 7.60 2.71 -13.60
N TYR A 42 6.87 3.21 -12.60
CA TYR A 42 6.32 4.56 -12.60
C TYR A 42 6.90 5.36 -11.43
N PRO A 43 7.76 6.37 -11.68
CA PRO A 43 8.34 7.18 -10.61
C PRO A 43 7.27 7.93 -9.81
N LYS A 44 6.11 8.25 -10.43
CA LYS A 44 4.95 8.80 -9.74
C LYS A 44 4.39 7.84 -8.68
N ALA A 45 4.30 6.54 -8.98
CA ALA A 45 3.83 5.54 -8.02
C ALA A 45 4.78 5.41 -6.82
N ARG A 46 6.10 5.54 -7.06
CA ARG A 46 7.10 5.60 -5.98
C ARG A 46 6.88 6.77 -5.03
N HIS A 47 6.53 7.94 -5.58
CA HIS A 47 6.22 9.12 -4.78
C HIS A 47 4.97 8.90 -3.89
N TYR A 48 3.88 8.40 -4.47
CA TYR A 48 2.66 8.07 -3.70
C TYR A 48 2.91 7.01 -2.62
N LEU A 49 3.74 6.01 -2.92
CA LEU A 49 4.11 4.98 -1.96
C LEU A 49 4.85 5.60 -0.76
N SER A 50 5.82 6.46 -1.01
CA SER A 50 6.56 7.15 0.06
C SER A 50 5.66 8.04 0.91
N LEU A 51 4.69 8.74 0.28
CA LEU A 51 3.70 9.54 1.00
C LEU A 51 2.83 8.67 1.92
N CYS A 52 2.29 7.57 1.39
CA CYS A 52 1.47 6.65 2.19
C CYS A 52 2.28 5.98 3.31
N GLN A 53 3.53 5.58 3.07
CA GLN A 53 4.41 5.06 4.11
C GLN A 53 4.62 6.09 5.23
N LYS A 54 4.92 7.34 4.89
CA LYS A 54 5.08 8.43 5.88
C LYS A 54 3.79 8.69 6.65
N ALA A 55 2.65 8.72 5.96
CA ALA A 55 1.34 8.91 6.60
C ALA A 55 1.01 7.76 7.55
N LEU A 56 1.30 6.51 7.15
CA LEU A 56 1.09 5.33 7.98
C LEU A 56 2.00 5.36 9.21
N THR A 57 3.31 5.60 9.06
CA THR A 57 4.23 5.73 10.19
C THR A 57 3.80 6.84 11.15
N LYS A 58 3.36 7.99 10.63
CA LYS A 58 2.84 9.09 11.46
C LYS A 58 1.56 8.69 12.20
N SER A 59 0.67 7.95 11.55
CA SER A 59 -0.58 7.45 12.15
C SER A 59 -0.30 6.42 13.23
N CYS A 60 0.61 5.47 12.99
CA CYS A 60 1.07 4.51 13.99
C CYS A 60 1.73 5.22 15.18
N ALA A 61 2.63 6.18 14.95
CA ALA A 61 3.26 6.95 16.03
C ALA A 61 2.25 7.78 16.84
N TYR A 62 1.19 8.28 16.18
CA TYR A 62 0.10 8.98 16.85
C TYR A 62 -0.76 8.03 17.68
N LEU A 63 -1.14 6.88 17.12
CA LEU A 63 -1.88 5.81 17.82
C LEU A 63 -1.09 5.30 19.02
N ASP A 64 0.20 5.05 18.84
CA ASP A 64 1.11 4.58 19.88
C ASP A 64 1.19 5.59 21.04
N LYS A 65 1.36 6.89 20.74
CA LYS A 65 1.29 7.96 21.75
C LYS A 65 -0.07 8.07 22.46
N LYS A 66 -1.16 7.80 21.74
CA LYS A 66 -2.52 7.89 22.29
C LYS A 66 -2.90 6.67 23.11
N LEU A 67 -2.36 5.50 22.76
CA LEU A 67 -2.62 4.23 23.43
C LEU A 67 -1.67 3.98 24.61
N ALA A 68 -0.47 4.56 24.58
CA ALA A 68 0.49 4.56 25.69
C ALA A 68 0.12 5.55 26.83
N ARG A 69 -1.05 6.18 26.75
CA ARG A 69 -1.61 7.07 27.78
C ARG A 69 -2.91 6.48 28.30
#